data_AF-A0A7J2U494-F1
#
_entry.id   AF-A0A7J2U494-F1
#
_cell.length_a   1.000
_cell.length_b   1.000
_cell.length_c   1.000
_cell.angle_alpha   90.00
_cell.angle_beta   90.00
_cell.angle_gamma   90.00
#
_symmetry.space_group_name_H-M   'P 1'
#
loop_
_entity.id
_entity.type
_entity.pdbx_description
1 polymer ?
#
loop_
_entity_poly.entity_id
_entity_poly.type
_entity_poly.pdbx_seq_one_letter_code
_entity_poly.pdbx_strand_id
1 'polypeptide(L)'
;MLDFVTAAIQLFPLWILLDFAPSVLAGAIVSKILKMPIQQIRRPVFFEPGDVTWITLVGPFFEELFFRGFPMLILGGFPGLVIGSIVWVFAHIPSRYSLIETYPRSKRVAYLFTYVIFLMLSSAFYITAWMLNGAAAILYHVIHNSIAMLATRRGKKEREKGIMIENKSENENESSFVKLRPRNMEEVVGESEEIARSMFVKPKAIAYEFENELESVEHVFVKRKRAGSEVSE
;
A
#
# COMPACT_ATOMS: atom_id res chain seq x y z
N MET A 1 -37.21 14.13 5.64
CA MET A 1 -36.06 13.24 5.37
C MET A 1 -36.56 12.16 4.44
N LEU A 2 -35.89 11.91 3.31
CA LEU A 2 -36.26 10.81 2.43
C LEU A 2 -36.02 9.47 3.13
N ASP A 3 -36.85 8.47 2.85
CA ASP A 3 -36.56 7.12 3.29
C ASP A 3 -35.23 6.64 2.69
N PHE A 4 -34.61 5.68 3.35
CA PHE A 4 -33.29 5.19 3.00
C PHE A 4 -33.20 4.66 1.57
N VAL A 5 -34.23 3.94 1.10
CA VAL A 5 -34.20 3.28 -0.21
C VAL A 5 -34.32 4.33 -1.32
N THR A 6 -35.27 5.26 -1.20
CA THR A 6 -35.43 6.34 -2.17
C THR A 6 -34.20 7.24 -2.21
N ALA A 7 -33.63 7.60 -1.05
CA ALA A 7 -32.39 8.38 -0.98
C ALA A 7 -31.22 7.64 -1.66
N ALA A 8 -31.06 6.34 -1.40
CA ALA A 8 -30.02 5.53 -2.03
C ALA A 8 -30.16 5.52 -3.56
N ILE A 9 -31.37 5.32 -4.09
CA ILE A 9 -31.62 5.33 -5.55
C ILE A 9 -31.32 6.70 -6.15
N GLN A 10 -31.80 7.78 -5.53
CA GLN A 10 -31.59 9.15 -6.03
C GLN A 10 -30.13 9.58 -6.00
N LEU A 11 -29.35 9.10 -5.03
CA LEU A 11 -27.93 9.42 -4.90
C LEU A 11 -27.06 8.65 -5.89
N PHE A 12 -27.55 7.55 -6.49
CA PHE A 12 -26.74 6.68 -7.33
C PHE A 12 -26.09 7.40 -8.54
N PRO A 13 -26.81 8.20 -9.35
CA PRO A 13 -26.19 8.92 -10.46
C PRO A 13 -25.12 9.92 -9.98
N LEU A 14 -25.38 10.57 -8.85
CA LEU A 14 -24.45 11.53 -8.27
C LEU A 14 -23.19 10.84 -7.73
N TRP A 15 -23.33 9.66 -7.12
CA TRP A 15 -22.23 8.83 -6.66
C TRP A 15 -21.32 8.42 -7.83
N ILE A 16 -21.92 7.99 -8.94
CA ILE A 16 -21.17 7.66 -10.15
C ILE A 16 -20.37 8.87 -10.64
N LEU A 17 -21.00 10.04 -10.72
CA LEU A 17 -20.40 11.26 -11.28
C LEU A 17 -19.30 11.87 -10.40
N LEU A 18 -19.53 11.93 -9.08
CA LEU A 18 -18.69 12.70 -8.16
C LEU A 18 -17.71 11.84 -7.36
N ASP A 19 -17.91 10.53 -7.26
CA ASP A 19 -17.06 9.65 -6.47
C ASP A 19 -16.43 8.54 -7.32
N PHE A 20 -17.25 7.69 -7.94
CA PHE A 20 -16.74 6.51 -8.64
C PHE A 20 -15.94 6.86 -9.92
N ALA A 21 -16.51 7.66 -10.83
CA ALA A 21 -15.82 8.02 -12.06
C ALA A 21 -14.52 8.83 -11.81
N PRO A 22 -14.50 9.84 -10.91
CA PRO A 22 -13.26 10.51 -10.51
C PRO A 22 -12.22 9.56 -9.90
N SER A 23 -12.63 8.56 -9.12
CA SER A 23 -11.72 7.53 -8.58
C SER A 23 -11.04 6.73 -9.68
N VAL A 24 -11.81 6.25 -10.64
CA VAL A 24 -11.30 5.48 -11.79
C VAL A 24 -10.39 6.36 -12.64
N LEU A 25 -10.78 7.61 -12.90
CA LEU A 25 -9.99 8.56 -13.67
C LEU A 25 -8.66 8.89 -12.98
N ALA A 26 -8.68 9.15 -11.67
CA ALA A 26 -7.47 9.37 -10.88
C ALA A 26 -6.53 8.16 -10.98
N GLY A 27 -7.06 6.94 -10.84
CA GLY A 27 -6.29 5.70 -11.03
C GLY A 27 -5.68 5.58 -12.44
N ALA A 28 -6.44 5.95 -13.47
CA ALA A 28 -5.98 5.94 -14.86
C ALA A 28 -4.89 6.99 -15.12
N ILE A 29 -5.03 8.21 -14.60
CA ILE A 29 -4.02 9.28 -14.70
C ILE A 29 -2.72 8.82 -14.05
N VAL A 30 -2.78 8.30 -12.83
CA VAL A 30 -1.60 7.86 -12.08
C VAL A 30 -0.88 6.71 -12.78
N SER A 31 -1.62 5.72 -13.27
CA SER A 31 -1.04 4.55 -13.93
C SER A 31 -0.55 4.84 -15.36
N LYS A 32 -1.38 5.47 -16.20
CA LYS A 32 -1.08 5.64 -17.64
C LYS A 32 -0.26 6.90 -17.93
N ILE A 33 -0.60 8.02 -17.28
CA ILE A 33 0.03 9.33 -17.58
C ILE A 33 1.28 9.51 -16.73
N LEU A 34 1.17 9.36 -15.41
CA LEU A 34 2.31 9.55 -14.51
C LEU A 34 3.28 8.35 -14.52
N LYS A 35 2.85 7.21 -15.09
CA LYS A 35 3.60 5.94 -15.12
C LYS A 35 4.12 5.58 -13.72
N MET A 36 3.30 5.84 -12.70
CA MET A 36 3.62 5.47 -11.34
C MET A 36 3.04 4.08 -11.13
N PRO A 37 3.87 3.04 -10.91
CA PRO A 37 3.33 1.76 -10.50
C PRO A 37 2.54 2.03 -9.23
N ILE A 38 1.22 1.81 -9.30
CA ILE A 38 0.35 1.99 -8.14
C ILE A 38 0.94 1.09 -7.06
N GLN A 39 1.63 1.70 -6.10
CA GLN A 39 1.98 1.05 -4.85
C GLN A 39 0.66 0.96 -4.12
N GLN A 40 -0.06 -0.13 -4.39
CA GLN A 40 -1.32 -0.41 -3.75
C GLN A 40 -1.03 -0.54 -2.26
N ILE A 41 -1.27 0.57 -1.56
CA ILE A 41 -1.52 0.67 -0.13
C ILE A 41 -0.72 -0.37 0.68
N ARG A 42 0.61 -0.18 0.80
CA ARG A 42 1.28 -0.66 2.02
C ARG A 42 0.77 0.25 3.14
N ARG A 43 -0.35 -0.11 3.78
CA ARG A 43 -0.75 0.59 5.01
C ARG A 43 0.35 0.34 6.06
N PRO A 44 0.69 1.34 6.87
CA PRO A 44 1.58 1.13 8.00
C PRO A 44 0.95 0.13 8.98
N VAL A 45 1.60 -1.04 9.09
CA VAL A 45 1.93 -1.90 10.26
C VAL A 45 0.90 -2.17 11.37
N PHE A 46 -0.17 -1.39 11.56
CA PHE A 46 -1.07 -1.57 12.71
C PHE A 46 -2.28 -2.49 12.49
N PHE A 47 -2.56 -2.91 11.26
CA PHE A 47 -3.65 -3.84 11.00
C PHE A 47 -3.15 -4.94 10.07
N GLU A 48 -3.28 -6.18 10.53
CA GLU A 48 -2.92 -7.36 9.75
C GLU A 48 -3.64 -7.33 8.39
N PRO A 49 -3.04 -7.87 7.32
CA PRO A 49 -3.63 -7.98 5.98
C PRO A 49 -4.97 -8.75 5.86
N GLY A 50 -5.67 -9.01 6.96
CA GLY A 50 -6.89 -9.80 7.05
C GLY A 50 -8.18 -9.03 7.30
N ASP A 51 -8.15 -7.78 7.78
CA ASP A 51 -9.39 -7.16 8.28
C ASP A 51 -10.18 -6.43 7.17
N VAL A 52 -10.67 -7.23 6.20
CA VAL A 52 -11.59 -6.78 5.14
C VAL A 52 -12.75 -6.01 5.77
N THR A 53 -13.31 -6.55 6.85
CA THR A 53 -14.41 -5.96 7.60
C THR A 53 -14.04 -4.56 8.08
N TRP A 54 -12.85 -4.38 8.64
CA TRP A 54 -12.39 -3.04 9.01
C TRP A 54 -12.30 -2.09 7.82
N ILE A 55 -11.67 -2.49 6.72
CA ILE A 55 -11.42 -1.59 5.60
C ILE A 55 -12.70 -1.25 4.83
N THR A 56 -13.61 -2.21 4.67
CA THR A 56 -14.80 -2.06 3.84
C THR A 56 -16.03 -1.63 4.62
N LEU A 57 -16.12 -1.93 5.92
CA LEU A 57 -17.33 -1.69 6.71
C LEU A 57 -17.09 -0.77 7.91
N VAL A 58 -16.23 -1.19 8.85
CA VAL A 58 -16.09 -0.51 10.15
C VAL A 58 -15.41 0.85 10.01
N GLY A 59 -14.31 0.91 9.25
CA GLY A 59 -13.58 2.14 8.94
C GLY A 59 -14.49 3.20 8.29
N PRO A 60 -15.13 2.92 7.14
CA PRO A 60 -16.08 3.82 6.49
C PRO A 60 -17.17 4.34 7.42
N PHE A 61 -17.74 3.46 8.25
CA PHE A 61 -18.77 3.84 9.21
C PHE A 61 -18.28 4.90 10.20
N PHE A 62 -17.13 4.65 10.86
CA PHE A 62 -16.57 5.62 11.80
C PHE A 62 -16.08 6.88 11.12
N GLU A 63 -15.52 6.77 9.92
CA GLU A 63 -15.03 7.90 9.14
C GLU A 63 -16.18 8.86 8.78
N GLU A 64 -17.32 8.32 8.31
CA GLU A 64 -18.52 9.14 8.05
C GLU A 64 -19.06 9.81 9.31
N LEU A 65 -19.17 9.07 10.42
CA LEU A 65 -19.62 9.66 11.68
C LEU A 65 -18.67 10.73 12.20
N PHE A 66 -17.36 10.49 12.16
CA PHE A 66 -16.36 11.38 12.71
C PHE A 66 -16.20 12.67 11.91
N PHE A 67 -16.15 12.56 10.58
CA PHE A 67 -15.87 13.71 9.71
C PHE A 67 -17.12 14.40 9.19
N ARG A 68 -18.31 13.79 9.26
CA ARG A 68 -19.55 14.40 8.76
C ARG A 68 -20.65 14.39 9.81
N GLY A 69 -20.96 13.23 10.40
CA GLY A 69 -22.02 13.10 11.40
C GLY A 69 -21.86 14.03 12.61
N PHE A 70 -20.75 13.91 13.35
CA PHE A 70 -20.49 14.76 14.53
C PHE A 70 -20.31 16.23 14.18
N PRO A 71 -19.52 16.62 13.15
CA PRO A 71 -19.42 18.02 12.76
C PRO A 71 -20.78 18.63 12.40
N MET A 72 -21.64 17.90 11.67
CA MET A 72 -23.00 18.34 11.37
C MET A 72 -23.83 18.57 12.63
N LEU A 73 -23.76 17.67 13.61
CA LEU A 73 -24.53 17.80 14.87
C LEU A 73 -24.04 18.96 15.74
N ILE A 74 -22.72 19.14 15.88
CA ILE A 74 -22.12 20.11 16.80
C ILE A 74 -22.09 21.53 16.22
N LEU A 75 -21.85 21.66 14.91
CA LEU A 75 -21.66 22.95 14.23
C LEU A 75 -22.91 23.41 13.45
N GLY A 76 -24.07 22.77 13.68
CA GLY A 76 -25.37 23.29 13.23
C GLY A 76 -25.72 22.99 11.77
N GLY A 77 -25.46 21.78 11.28
CA GLY A 77 -25.92 21.30 9.97
C GLY A 77 -24.88 21.46 8.86
N PHE A 78 -25.24 22.16 7.79
CA PHE A 78 -24.42 22.30 6.58
C PHE A 78 -23.01 22.88 6.83
N PRO A 79 -22.81 23.94 7.66
CA PRO A 79 -21.47 24.43 7.97
C PRO A 79 -20.57 23.35 8.59
N GLY A 80 -21.14 22.52 9.46
CA GLY A 80 -20.45 21.38 10.06
C GLY A 80 -19.99 20.35 9.04
N LEU A 81 -20.86 20.01 8.08
CA LEU A 81 -20.51 19.09 6.98
C LEU A 81 -19.36 19.63 6.12
N VAL A 82 -19.36 20.93 5.81
CA VAL A 82 -18.29 21.58 5.04
C VAL A 82 -16.97 21.54 5.81
N ILE A 83 -16.97 22.00 7.07
CA ILE A 83 -15.76 22.02 7.91
C ILE A 83 -15.20 20.62 8.10
N GLY A 84 -16.05 19.66 8.47
CA GLY A 84 -15.67 18.28 8.68
C GLY A 84 -15.10 17.62 7.41
N SER A 85 -15.69 17.91 6.24
CA SER A 85 -15.17 17.42 4.96
C SER A 85 -13.83 18.05 4.58
N ILE A 86 -13.59 19.34 4.88
CA ILE A 86 -12.28 19.97 4.68
C ILE A 86 -11.23 19.27 5.54
N VAL A 87 -11.52 19.04 6.83
CA VAL A 87 -10.63 18.33 7.75
C VAL A 87 -10.36 16.91 7.24
N TRP A 88 -11.38 16.22 6.74
CA TRP A 88 -11.26 14.90 6.13
C TRP A 88 -10.28 14.88 4.94
N VAL A 89 -10.40 15.85 4.02
CA VAL A 89 -9.47 15.98 2.89
C VAL A 89 -8.03 16.12 3.39
N PHE A 90 -7.78 16.99 4.36
CA PHE A 90 -6.45 17.19 4.92
C PHE A 90 -5.91 15.95 5.65
N ALA A 91 -6.76 15.24 6.39
CA ALA A 91 -6.38 14.01 7.11
C ALA A 91 -5.88 12.91 6.16
N HIS A 92 -6.34 12.90 4.91
CA HIS A 92 -5.96 11.92 3.91
C HIS A 92 -4.59 12.18 3.25
N ILE A 93 -4.14 13.44 3.20
CA ILE A 93 -2.92 13.84 2.47
C ILE A 93 -1.65 13.15 3.02
N PRO A 94 -1.36 13.15 4.34
CA PRO A 94 -0.10 12.59 4.87
C PRO A 94 0.09 11.12 4.51
N SER A 95 -0.98 10.32 4.58
CA SER A 95 -0.96 8.89 4.27
C SER A 95 -0.58 8.59 2.82
N ARG A 96 -0.87 9.52 1.89
CA ARG A 96 -0.52 9.39 0.47
C ARG A 96 0.81 10.00 0.13
N TYR A 97 1.23 11.04 0.84
CA TYR A 97 2.51 11.67 0.62
C TYR A 97 3.68 10.70 0.85
N SER A 98 3.60 9.86 1.89
CA SER A 98 4.62 8.84 2.18
C SER A 98 4.76 7.78 1.07
N LEU A 99 3.68 7.47 0.34
CA LEU A 99 3.69 6.50 -0.76
C LEU A 99 4.38 7.04 -2.03
N ILE A 100 4.51 8.35 -2.15
CA ILE A 100 5.04 9.00 -3.35
C ILE A 100 6.37 9.70 -3.11
N GLU A 101 6.92 9.63 -1.90
CA GLU A 101 8.10 10.38 -1.49
C GLU A 101 9.33 10.11 -2.38
N THR A 102 9.45 8.87 -2.86
CA THR A 102 10.55 8.41 -3.73
C THR A 102 10.46 8.92 -5.17
N TYR A 103 9.36 9.54 -5.58
CA TYR A 103 9.16 10.00 -6.95
C TYR A 103 9.68 11.44 -7.20
N PRO A 104 10.00 11.78 -8.46
CA PRO A 104 10.33 13.15 -8.84
C PRO A 104 9.26 14.17 -8.40
N ARG A 105 9.68 15.39 -8.06
CA ARG A 105 8.80 16.45 -7.53
C ARG A 105 7.59 16.72 -8.44
N SER A 106 7.77 16.74 -9.76
CA SER A 106 6.68 16.98 -10.72
C SER A 106 5.58 15.91 -10.63
N LYS A 107 5.96 14.64 -10.55
CA LYS A 107 5.01 13.52 -10.40
C LYS A 107 4.29 13.57 -9.06
N ARG A 108 5.00 13.93 -7.98
CA ARG A 108 4.40 14.11 -6.65
C ARG A 108 3.33 15.19 -6.65
N VAL A 109 3.64 16.37 -7.20
CA VAL A 109 2.69 17.47 -7.29
C VAL A 109 1.47 17.08 -8.13
N ALA A 110 1.68 16.49 -9.31
CA ALA A 110 0.58 16.05 -10.18
C ALA A 110 -0.30 14.98 -9.54
N TYR A 111 0.30 14.01 -8.84
CA TYR A 111 -0.42 13.01 -8.06
C TYR A 111 -1.25 13.64 -6.96
N LEU A 112 -0.66 14.51 -6.13
CA LEU A 112 -1.36 15.14 -5.01
C LEU A 112 -2.49 16.03 -5.50
N PHE A 113 -2.27 16.80 -6.57
CA PHE A 113 -3.30 17.61 -7.19
C PHE A 113 -4.49 16.78 -7.67
N THR A 114 -4.21 15.70 -8.41
CA THR A 114 -5.25 14.76 -8.89
C THR A 114 -6.00 14.13 -7.71
N TYR A 115 -5.27 13.74 -6.66
CA TYR A 115 -5.84 13.14 -5.47
C TYR A 115 -6.73 14.10 -4.68
N VAL A 116 -6.29 15.35 -4.47
CA VAL A 116 -7.08 16.38 -3.79
C VAL A 116 -8.35 16.70 -4.59
N ILE A 117 -8.28 16.83 -5.92
CA ILE A 117 -9.48 17.01 -6.75
C ILE A 117 -10.47 15.86 -6.53
N PHE A 118 -10.00 14.62 -6.58
CA PHE A 118 -10.83 13.46 -6.29
C PHE A 118 -11.47 13.55 -4.90
N LEU A 119 -10.69 13.86 -3.86
CA LEU A 119 -11.21 13.98 -2.48
C LEU A 119 -12.24 15.11 -2.35
N MET A 120 -12.06 16.23 -3.06
CA MET A 120 -13.01 17.35 -3.06
C MET A 120 -14.33 16.97 -3.73
N LEU A 121 -14.29 16.27 -4.87
CA LEU A 121 -15.51 15.78 -5.54
C LEU A 121 -16.24 14.73 -4.70
N SER A 122 -15.50 13.79 -4.14
CA SER A 122 -16.02 12.79 -3.20
C SER A 122 -16.65 13.46 -1.97
N SER A 123 -16.00 14.49 -1.42
CA SER A 123 -16.56 15.30 -0.32
C SER A 123 -17.86 15.99 -0.70
N ALA A 124 -17.96 16.58 -1.89
CA ALA A 124 -19.19 17.21 -2.36
C ALA A 124 -20.35 16.19 -2.46
N PHE A 125 -20.06 14.97 -2.90
CA PHE A 125 -21.03 13.87 -2.87
C PHE A 125 -21.47 13.54 -1.44
N TYR A 126 -20.54 13.29 -0.51
CA TYR A 126 -20.90 12.88 0.85
C TYR A 126 -21.60 13.99 1.65
N ILE A 127 -21.27 15.26 1.43
CA ILE A 127 -22.06 16.39 1.98
C ILE A 127 -23.50 16.30 1.48
N THR A 128 -23.70 16.12 0.17
CA THR A 128 -25.05 15.99 -0.42
C THR A 128 -25.79 14.77 0.12
N ALA A 129 -25.10 13.64 0.24
CA ALA A 129 -25.66 12.41 0.79
C ALA A 129 -26.09 12.58 2.25
N TRP A 130 -25.29 13.23 3.10
CA TRP A 130 -25.66 13.52 4.49
C TRP A 130 -26.85 14.47 4.62
N MET A 131 -26.96 15.45 3.73
CA MET A 131 -28.13 16.36 3.69
C MET A 131 -29.43 15.63 3.34
N LEU A 132 -29.35 14.53 2.58
CA LEU A 132 -30.50 13.70 2.20
C LEU A 132 -30.79 12.60 3.23
N ASN A 133 -29.79 11.76 3.50
CA ASN A 133 -29.85 10.61 4.40
C ASN A 133 -28.43 10.11 4.78
N GLY A 134 -28.02 10.28 6.04
CA GLY A 134 -26.69 9.86 6.51
C GLY A 134 -26.43 8.34 6.44
N ALA A 135 -27.45 7.50 6.56
CA ALA A 135 -27.26 6.05 6.40
C ALA A 135 -26.96 5.67 4.94
N ALA A 136 -27.56 6.37 3.97
CA ALA A 136 -27.22 6.19 2.56
C ALA A 136 -25.78 6.66 2.28
N ALA A 137 -25.32 7.75 2.90
CA ALA A 137 -23.91 8.20 2.80
C ALA A 137 -22.94 7.10 3.28
N ILE A 138 -23.22 6.50 4.44
CA ILE A 138 -22.42 5.37 4.97
C ILE A 138 -22.42 4.20 4.01
N LEU A 139 -23.58 3.81 3.46
CA LEU A 139 -23.67 2.71 2.49
C LEU A 139 -22.77 2.96 1.27
N TYR A 140 -22.80 4.17 0.70
CA TYR A 140 -21.98 4.50 -0.46
C TYR A 140 -20.48 4.48 -0.15
N HIS A 141 -20.07 4.87 1.05
CA HIS A 141 -18.68 4.77 1.48
C HIS A 141 -18.24 3.31 1.64
N VAL A 142 -19.09 2.46 2.21
CA VAL A 142 -18.86 1.01 2.28
C VAL A 142 -18.69 0.41 0.88
N ILE A 143 -19.55 0.79 -0.07
CA ILE A 143 -19.46 0.34 -1.47
C ILE A 143 -18.16 0.81 -2.11
N HIS A 144 -17.81 2.10 -1.97
CA HIS A 144 -16.56 2.66 -2.50
C HIS A 144 -15.34 1.88 -2.02
N ASN A 145 -15.22 1.69 -0.70
CA ASN A 145 -14.07 0.98 -0.12
C ASN A 145 -14.06 -0.51 -0.48
N SER A 146 -15.23 -1.14 -0.60
CA SER A 146 -15.34 -2.52 -1.08
C SER A 146 -14.81 -2.67 -2.50
N ILE A 147 -15.20 -1.77 -3.41
CA ILE A 147 -14.72 -1.78 -4.79
C ILE A 147 -13.21 -1.52 -4.84
N ALA A 148 -12.71 -0.52 -4.10
CA ALA A 148 -11.29 -0.21 -4.02
C ALA A 148 -10.46 -1.40 -3.47
N MET A 149 -10.99 -2.11 -2.47
CA MET A 149 -10.39 -3.33 -1.92
C MET A 149 -10.33 -4.45 -2.96
N LEU A 150 -11.43 -4.71 -3.67
CA LEU A 150 -11.49 -5.74 -4.72
C LEU A 150 -10.52 -5.44 -5.87
N ALA A 151 -10.47 -4.18 -6.33
CA ALA A 151 -9.53 -3.74 -7.35
C ALA A 151 -8.07 -3.94 -6.89
N THR A 152 -7.81 -3.71 -5.60
CA THR A 152 -6.50 -3.94 -4.99
C THR A 152 -6.11 -5.41 -4.98
N ARG A 153 -6.99 -6.29 -4.49
CA ARG A 153 -6.74 -7.75 -4.45
C ARG A 153 -6.53 -8.33 -5.85
N ARG A 154 -7.31 -7.88 -6.83
CA ARG A 154 -7.17 -8.32 -8.22
C ARG A 154 -5.80 -7.93 -8.81
N GLY A 155 -5.38 -6.68 -8.61
CA GLY A 155 -4.08 -6.19 -9.08
C GLY A 155 -2.90 -6.95 -8.46
N LYS A 156 -2.99 -7.30 -7.17
CA LYS A 156 -1.97 -8.14 -6.50
C LYS A 156 -1.88 -9.54 -7.12
N LYS A 157 -3.01 -10.21 -7.32
CA LYS A 157 -3.06 -11.56 -7.91
C LYS A 157 -2.52 -11.60 -9.34
N GLU A 158 -2.79 -10.57 -10.14
CA GLU A 158 -2.28 -10.45 -11.50
C GLU A 158 -0.76 -10.24 -11.53
N ARG A 159 -0.20 -9.45 -10.60
CA ARG A 159 1.26 -9.28 -10.45
C ARG A 159 1.96 -10.56 -10.01
N GLU A 160 1.42 -11.26 -9.01
CA GLU A 160 1.99 -12.53 -8.52
C GLU A 160 2.02 -13.60 -9.62
N LYS A 161 0.96 -13.68 -10.43
CA LYS A 161 0.93 -14.57 -11.60
C LYS A 161 1.97 -14.21 -12.65
N GLY A 162 2.17 -12.91 -12.92
CA GLY A 162 3.20 -12.46 -13.88
C GLY A 162 4.61 -12.88 -13.47
N ILE A 163 4.96 -12.68 -12.20
CA ILE A 163 6.27 -13.06 -11.63
C ILE A 163 6.47 -14.59 -11.69
N MET A 164 5.43 -15.38 -11.39
CA MET A 164 5.52 -16.84 -11.50
C MET A 164 5.78 -17.33 -12.93
N ILE A 165 5.21 -16.66 -13.94
CA ILE A 165 5.42 -17.02 -15.35
C ILE A 165 6.84 -16.67 -15.80
N GLU A 166 7.33 -15.48 -15.45
CA GLU A 166 8.68 -15.01 -15.77
C GLU A 166 9.75 -15.94 -15.15
N ASN A 167 9.65 -16.23 -13.85
CA ASN A 167 10.58 -17.15 -13.17
C ASN A 167 10.55 -18.57 -13.74
N LYS A 168 9.38 -19.05 -14.22
CA LYS A 168 9.29 -20.38 -14.85
C LYS A 168 9.98 -20.41 -16.21
N SER A 169 9.89 -19.33 -16.99
CA SER A 169 10.55 -19.23 -18.29
C SER A 169 12.08 -19.15 -18.18
N GLU A 170 12.61 -18.48 -17.15
CA GLU A 170 14.07 -18.44 -16.92
C GLU A 170 14.62 -19.82 -16.51
N ASN A 171 13.90 -20.54 -15.66
CA ASN A 171 14.31 -21.86 -15.16
C ASN A 171 14.26 -22.96 -16.24
N GLU A 172 13.28 -22.89 -17.16
CA GLU A 172 13.23 -23.79 -18.33
C GLU A 172 14.41 -23.54 -19.30
N ASN A 173 14.83 -22.28 -19.47
CA ASN A 173 15.99 -21.93 -20.30
C ASN A 173 17.33 -22.35 -19.68
N GLU A 174 17.50 -22.22 -18.36
CA GLU A 174 18.71 -22.71 -17.67
C GLU A 174 18.81 -24.24 -17.69
N SER A 175 17.68 -24.97 -17.64
CA SER A 175 17.67 -26.44 -17.74
C SER A 175 18.10 -26.98 -19.12
N SER A 176 18.14 -26.12 -20.14
CA SER A 176 18.61 -26.47 -21.49
C SER A 176 20.11 -26.22 -21.70
N PHE A 177 20.78 -25.50 -20.79
CA PHE A 177 22.22 -25.26 -20.87
C PHE A 177 23.02 -26.42 -20.26
N VAL A 178 23.52 -27.24 -21.18
CA VAL A 178 24.73 -28.08 -21.06
C VAL A 178 24.61 -29.30 -20.15
N LYS A 179 24.05 -30.38 -20.70
CA LYS A 179 24.59 -31.72 -20.45
C LYS A 179 26.06 -31.72 -20.91
N LEU A 180 26.98 -31.35 -20.02
CA LEU A 180 28.41 -31.55 -20.24
C LEU A 180 28.59 -33.06 -20.37
N ARG A 181 28.87 -33.48 -21.61
CA ARG A 181 29.26 -34.85 -21.92
C ARG A 181 30.46 -35.17 -21.02
N PRO A 182 30.40 -36.22 -20.19
CA PRO A 182 31.58 -36.63 -19.44
C PRO A 182 32.67 -36.95 -20.47
N ARG A 183 33.72 -36.13 -20.47
CA ARG A 183 34.92 -36.40 -21.25
C ARG A 183 35.60 -37.55 -20.53
N ASN A 184 35.65 -38.72 -21.18
CA ASN A 184 36.44 -39.86 -20.72
C ASN A 184 37.85 -39.36 -20.38
N MET A 185 38.16 -39.33 -19.09
CA MET A 185 39.50 -39.07 -18.59
C MET A 185 40.12 -40.45 -18.43
N GLU A 186 41.10 -40.75 -19.29
CA GLU A 186 41.95 -41.93 -19.16
C GLU A 186 42.64 -41.93 -17.79
N GLU A 187 42.64 -43.10 -17.17
CA GLU A 187 43.35 -43.41 -15.93
C GLU A 187 44.85 -43.10 -16.09
N VAL A 188 45.36 -42.20 -15.27
CA VAL A 188 46.79 -42.18 -14.92
C VAL A 188 46.88 -42.42 -13.43
N VAL A 189 47.32 -43.63 -13.10
CA VAL A 189 47.68 -44.09 -11.76
C VAL A 189 48.89 -43.29 -11.29
N GLY A 190 48.75 -42.64 -10.14
CA GLY A 190 49.83 -41.94 -9.45
C GLY A 190 49.46 -41.74 -8.00
N GLU A 191 50.06 -42.56 -7.14
CA GLU A 191 49.95 -42.51 -5.68
C GLU A 191 50.34 -41.14 -5.13
N SER A 192 49.49 -40.55 -4.29
CA SER A 192 49.96 -39.81 -3.12
C SER A 192 48.83 -39.53 -2.14
N GLU A 193 49.05 -39.97 -0.91
CA GLU A 193 48.26 -39.66 0.27
C GLU A 193 48.23 -38.15 0.51
N GLU A 194 47.05 -37.55 0.69
CA GLU A 194 46.93 -36.49 1.68
C GLU A 194 45.50 -36.34 2.22
N ILE A 195 45.45 -36.07 3.51
CA ILE A 195 44.36 -36.32 4.43
C ILE A 195 43.23 -35.31 4.24
N ALA A 196 42.02 -35.83 4.08
CA ALA A 196 40.78 -35.08 4.07
C ALA A 196 40.56 -34.28 5.37
N ARG A 197 40.39 -32.96 5.24
CA ARG A 197 39.70 -32.12 6.23
C ARG A 197 38.55 -31.39 5.57
N SER A 198 37.42 -32.08 5.39
CA SER A 198 36.13 -31.43 5.17
C SER A 198 35.54 -31.05 6.53
N MET A 199 35.57 -29.76 6.84
CA MET A 199 34.98 -29.19 8.05
C MET A 199 33.48 -29.06 7.85
N PHE A 200 32.71 -30.02 8.36
CA PHE A 200 31.25 -29.94 8.47
C PHE A 200 30.88 -28.90 9.55
N VAL A 201 30.45 -27.71 9.13
CA VAL A 201 29.83 -26.73 10.01
C VAL A 201 28.37 -27.18 10.25
N LYS A 202 28.08 -27.66 11.46
CA LYS A 202 26.70 -27.90 11.89
C LYS A 202 25.96 -26.56 11.92
N PRO A 203 24.77 -26.41 11.28
CA PRO A 203 23.90 -25.30 11.58
C PRO A 203 23.46 -25.41 13.05
N LYS A 204 23.76 -24.36 13.82
CA LYS A 204 23.33 -24.20 15.21
C LYS A 204 21.80 -24.14 15.20
N ALA A 205 21.14 -25.14 15.76
CA ALA A 205 19.71 -25.11 16.00
C ALA A 205 19.40 -23.91 16.89
N ILE A 206 18.61 -22.97 16.37
CA ILE A 206 18.03 -21.89 17.17
C ILE A 206 16.85 -22.55 17.91
N ALA A 207 17.12 -22.98 19.14
CA ALA A 207 16.07 -23.25 20.10
C ALA A 207 15.42 -21.91 20.44
N TYR A 208 14.11 -21.82 20.16
CA TYR A 208 13.27 -20.74 20.63
C TYR A 208 13.01 -21.01 22.11
N GLU A 209 13.79 -20.39 22.99
CA GLU A 209 13.42 -20.20 24.40
C GLU A 209 12.99 -18.74 24.57
N PHE A 210 11.73 -18.60 24.92
CA PHE A 210 11.03 -17.35 25.12
C PHE A 210 11.09 -17.06 26.61
N GLU A 211 12.12 -16.35 27.09
CA GLU A 211 12.09 -15.82 28.46
C GLU A 211 12.99 -14.59 28.60
N ASN A 212 12.34 -13.45 28.81
CA ASN A 212 12.75 -12.28 29.59
C ASN A 212 14.23 -11.89 29.61
N GLU A 213 14.65 -10.98 28.73
CA GLU A 213 15.66 -9.96 29.10
C GLU A 213 15.26 -8.59 28.50
N LEU A 214 14.51 -7.85 29.31
CA LEU A 214 14.59 -6.40 29.37
C LEU A 214 15.97 -6.07 29.95
N GLU A 215 16.87 -5.50 29.15
CA GLU A 215 17.84 -4.44 29.49
C GLU A 215 19.08 -4.47 28.57
N SER A 216 19.59 -3.26 28.30
CA SER A 216 20.83 -2.94 27.56
C SER A 216 20.78 -2.96 26.02
N VAL A 217 20.06 -1.99 25.43
CA VAL A 217 20.42 -1.52 24.08
C VAL A 217 21.64 -0.59 24.23
N GLU A 218 22.82 -1.17 24.03
CA GLU A 218 24.09 -0.44 23.95
C GLU A 218 24.12 0.40 22.66
N HIS A 219 24.10 1.73 22.79
CA HIS A 219 24.17 2.63 21.64
C HIS A 219 25.60 2.65 21.06
N VAL A 220 25.81 1.91 19.97
CA VAL A 220 27.03 2.00 19.17
C VAL A 220 27.02 3.28 18.33
N PHE A 221 27.71 4.32 18.82
CA PHE A 221 27.99 5.53 18.03
C PHE A 221 29.10 5.25 17.01
N VAL A 222 28.71 5.08 15.74
CA VAL A 222 29.67 5.02 14.63
C VAL A 222 30.17 6.43 14.31
N LYS A 223 31.37 6.76 14.79
CA LYS A 223 32.07 8.02 14.49
C LYS A 223 32.55 8.00 13.04
N ARG A 224 31.88 8.75 12.14
CA ARG A 224 32.37 8.96 10.75
C ARG A 224 33.71 9.70 10.78
N LYS A 225 34.76 9.03 10.31
CA LYS A 225 36.07 9.63 10.06
C LYS A 225 35.93 10.57 8.84
N ARG A 226 36.01 11.89 9.04
CA ARG A 226 36.18 12.85 7.94
C ARG A 226 37.59 12.69 7.38
N ALA A 227 37.68 12.32 6.10
CA ALA A 227 38.93 12.38 5.36
C ALA A 227 39.17 13.83 4.90
N GLY A 228 40.38 14.34 5.14
CA GLY A 228 40.95 15.44 4.38
C GLY A 228 40.82 16.84 5.00
N SER A 229 41.83 17.22 5.78
CA SER A 229 42.41 18.55 5.70
C SER A 229 43.86 18.48 6.21
N GLU A 230 44.78 18.10 5.34
CA GLU A 230 46.18 18.45 5.51
C GLU A 230 46.29 19.95 5.20
N VAL A 231 46.60 20.74 6.22
CA VAL A 231 47.08 22.11 6.07
C VAL A 231 48.57 22.02 6.36
N SER A 232 49.37 22.19 5.30
CA SER A 232 50.82 22.40 5.39
C SER A 232 51.11 23.82 5.89
N GLU A 233 52.19 23.91 6.68
CA GLU A 233 52.74 25.07 7.40
C GLU A 233 52.96 26.34 6.56
#